data_AF-U6DH23-F1
#
_entry.id   AF-U6DH23-F1
#
_cell.length_a   1.000
_cell.length_b   1.000
_cell.length_c   1.000
_cell.angle_alpha   90.00
_cell.angle_beta   90.00
_cell.angle_gamma   90.00
#
_symmetry.space_group_name_H-M   'P 1'
#
loop_
_entity.id
_entity.type
_entity.pdbx_description
1 polymer ?
#
loop_
_entity_poly.entity_id
_entity_poly.type
_entity_poly.pdbx_seq_one_letter_code
_entity_poly.pdbx_strand_id
1 'polypeptide(L)'
;MDSAGQDINLNSPNKGLLADSMTDVPVDTAVAAQTPAVEGLTEAEEEELRAELAKVEEEIVTLRQVLAAKERHCAELKRKLGLSALEGLKQNLSRSWHDVQVSNA
;
A
#
# COMPACT_ATOMS: atom_id res chain seq x y z
N MET A 1 0.00 -15.52 36.67
CA MET A 1 -0.47 -14.19 37.08
C MET A 1 0.00 -13.21 36.01
N ASP A 2 -0.47 -13.38 34.78
CA ASP A 2 -1.79 -13.01 34.23
C ASP A 2 -1.81 -11.58 33.71
N SER A 3 -2.24 -11.49 32.45
CA SER A 3 -2.39 -10.32 31.58
C SER A 3 -2.97 -9.10 32.28
N ALA A 4 -2.35 -7.94 32.04
CA ALA A 4 -2.98 -6.65 32.30
C ALA A 4 -2.89 -5.77 31.05
N GLY A 5 -4.06 -5.58 30.42
CA GLY A 5 -4.46 -4.32 29.79
C GLY A 5 -3.86 -3.99 28.43
N GLN A 6 -4.50 -4.46 27.36
CA GLN A 6 -4.48 -3.74 26.09
C GLN A 6 -5.34 -2.47 26.22
N ASP A 7 -4.72 -1.30 26.18
CA ASP A 7 -5.44 -0.02 26.09
C ASP A 7 -6.05 0.13 24.69
N ILE A 8 -7.33 -0.22 24.57
CA ILE A 8 -8.14 0.06 23.39
C ILE A 8 -8.45 1.57 23.34
N ASN A 9 -7.77 2.29 22.45
CA ASN A 9 -8.05 3.69 22.19
C ASN A 9 -9.39 3.82 21.43
N LEU A 10 -10.38 4.46 22.06
CA LEU A 10 -11.76 4.63 21.57
C LEU A 10 -11.97 5.92 20.76
N ASN A 11 -11.01 6.34 19.94
CA ASN A 11 -11.26 7.44 19.01
C ASN A 11 -12.10 6.97 17.81
N SER A 12 -13.41 6.80 18.02
CA SER A 12 -14.42 6.63 16.96
C SER A 12 -15.13 7.95 16.69
N PRO A 13 -14.85 8.64 15.57
CA PRO A 13 -15.70 9.72 15.13
C PRO A 13 -16.79 9.12 14.26
N ASN A 14 -17.93 8.79 14.85
CA ASN A 14 -19.25 8.96 14.23
C ASN A 14 -20.35 8.51 15.19
N LYS A 15 -20.86 9.47 15.97
CA LYS A 15 -22.11 9.34 16.70
C LYS A 15 -23.14 10.24 16.03
N GLY A 16 -24.05 9.60 15.29
CA GLY A 16 -25.44 10.01 15.07
C GLY A 16 -25.70 11.42 14.54
N LEU A 17 -25.98 11.51 13.24
CA LEU A 17 -26.99 12.44 12.74
C LEU A 17 -28.17 11.64 12.21
N LEU A 18 -29.12 11.34 13.10
CA LEU A 18 -30.51 11.11 12.72
C LEU A 18 -31.19 12.48 12.78
N ALA A 19 -31.27 13.16 11.64
CA ALA A 19 -32.16 14.28 11.40
C ALA A 19 -32.92 13.92 10.12
N ASP A 20 -34.13 13.36 10.27
CA ASP A 20 -35.38 14.11 10.28
C ASP A 20 -35.71 14.66 8.88
N SER A 21 -36.49 13.88 8.13
CA SER A 21 -37.52 14.46 7.27
C SER A 21 -38.55 13.39 6.95
N MET A 22 -39.65 13.45 7.70
CA MET A 22 -40.90 12.80 7.34
C MET A 22 -41.40 13.35 6.00
N THR A 23 -41.59 12.48 5.00
CA THR A 23 -42.54 12.72 3.91
C THR A 23 -43.50 11.54 3.85
N ASP A 24 -44.60 11.69 4.58
CA ASP A 24 -45.82 10.92 4.44
C ASP A 24 -46.60 11.48 3.24
N VAL A 25 -46.70 10.71 2.14
CA VAL A 25 -47.88 10.69 1.24
C VAL A 25 -47.99 9.29 0.61
N PRO A 26 -49.08 8.54 0.81
CA PRO A 26 -49.35 7.27 0.14
C PRO A 26 -50.32 7.46 -1.03
N VAL A 27 -50.00 6.94 -2.22
CA VAL A 27 -51.01 6.55 -3.24
C VAL A 27 -50.49 5.35 -4.04
N ASP A 28 -51.22 4.25 -3.93
CA ASP A 28 -51.12 3.02 -4.73
C ASP A 28 -50.92 3.27 -6.23
N THR A 29 -50.00 2.56 -6.89
CA THR A 29 -50.32 1.56 -7.93
C THR A 29 -49.07 0.75 -8.32
N ALA A 30 -49.14 -0.56 -8.06
CA ALA A 30 -48.52 -1.66 -8.78
C ALA A 30 -47.05 -1.56 -9.26
N VAL A 31 -46.21 -2.27 -8.52
CA VAL A 31 -45.05 -3.07 -8.96
C VAL A 31 -45.04 -3.38 -10.46
N ALA A 32 -44.16 -2.70 -11.19
CA ALA A 32 -43.39 -3.31 -12.27
C ALA A 32 -41.95 -2.86 -12.05
N ALA A 33 -41.11 -3.82 -11.62
CA ALA A 33 -39.71 -3.63 -11.34
C ALA A 33 -39.03 -2.89 -12.48
N GLN A 34 -38.80 -1.59 -12.30
CA GLN A 34 -37.68 -0.94 -12.94
C GLN A 34 -36.48 -1.67 -12.38
N THR A 35 -35.89 -2.54 -13.20
CA THR A 35 -34.46 -2.87 -13.08
C THR A 35 -33.74 -1.60 -12.64
N PRO A 36 -32.93 -1.62 -11.57
CA PRO A 36 -32.06 -0.49 -11.32
C PRO A 36 -31.15 -0.48 -12.54
N ALA A 37 -31.43 0.42 -13.49
CA ALA A 37 -30.43 0.85 -14.42
C ALA A 37 -29.25 1.19 -13.52
N VAL A 38 -28.14 0.51 -13.72
CA VAL A 38 -26.87 0.92 -13.13
C VAL A 38 -26.75 2.39 -13.50
N GLU A 39 -27.05 3.27 -12.55
CA GLU A 39 -26.89 4.70 -12.72
C GLU A 39 -25.39 4.87 -13.00
N GLY A 40 -25.07 5.13 -14.26
CA GLY A 40 -23.70 5.38 -14.68
C GLY A 40 -23.18 6.59 -13.93
N LEU A 41 -21.88 6.58 -13.61
CA LEU A 41 -21.19 7.74 -13.07
C LEU A 41 -21.54 8.99 -13.89
N THR A 42 -21.84 10.08 -13.20
CA THR A 42 -22.01 11.38 -13.86
C THR A 42 -20.67 11.83 -14.45
N GLU A 43 -20.71 12.67 -15.50
CA GLU A 43 -19.48 13.16 -16.16
C GLU A 43 -18.53 13.86 -15.18
N ALA A 44 -19.09 14.59 -14.22
CA ALA A 44 -18.32 15.27 -13.18
C ALA A 44 -17.61 14.29 -12.22
N GLU A 45 -18.29 13.23 -11.80
CA GLU A 45 -17.69 12.19 -10.95
C GLU A 45 -16.60 11.42 -11.70
N GLU A 46 -16.80 11.16 -13.00
CA GLU A 46 -15.77 10.53 -13.82
C GLU A 46 -14.53 11.43 -13.99
N GLU A 47 -14.72 12.73 -14.18
CA GLU A 47 -13.61 13.70 -14.26
C GLU A 47 -12.84 13.80 -12.94
N GLU A 48 -13.54 13.83 -11.80
CA GLU A 48 -12.93 13.83 -10.47
C GLU A 48 -12.08 12.56 -10.24
N LEU A 49 -12.62 11.38 -10.58
CA LEU A 49 -11.89 10.12 -10.47
C LEU A 49 -10.65 10.08 -11.37
N ARG A 50 -10.72 10.65 -12.58
CA ARG A 50 -9.54 10.77 -13.46
C ARG A 50 -8.47 11.69 -12.87
N ALA A 51 -8.88 12.80 -12.25
CA ALA A 51 -7.96 13.73 -11.59
C ALA A 51 -7.29 13.09 -10.36
N GLU A 52 -8.06 12.38 -9.53
CA GLU A 52 -7.53 11.65 -8.38
C GLU A 52 -6.57 10.54 -8.82
N LEU A 53 -6.94 9.78 -9.85
CA LEU A 53 -6.07 8.74 -10.42
C LEU A 53 -4.73 9.33 -10.86
N ALA A 54 -4.75 10.42 -11.64
CA ALA A 54 -3.54 11.08 -12.11
C ALA A 54 -2.63 11.54 -10.95
N LYS A 55 -3.23 12.08 -9.88
CA LYS A 55 -2.50 12.48 -8.67
C LYS A 55 -1.87 11.28 -7.96
N VAL A 56 -2.61 10.20 -7.78
CA VAL A 56 -2.10 8.97 -7.15
C VAL A 56 -0.97 8.37 -7.97
N GLU A 57 -1.06 8.38 -9.30
CA GLU A 57 0.02 7.92 -10.19
C GLU A 57 1.30 8.75 -10.02
N GLU A 58 1.19 10.07 -9.88
CA GLU A 58 2.34 10.95 -9.61
C GLU A 58 2.96 10.68 -8.23
N GLU A 59 2.14 10.49 -7.20
CA GLU A 59 2.58 10.13 -5.86
C GLU A 59 3.33 8.78 -5.88
N ILE A 60 2.83 7.78 -6.62
CA ILE A 60 3.50 6.48 -6.80
C ILE A 60 4.88 6.66 -7.44
N VAL A 61 4.99 7.50 -8.48
CA VAL A 61 6.28 7.79 -9.13
C VAL A 61 7.24 8.42 -8.13
N THR A 62 6.77 9.40 -7.36
CA THR A 62 7.57 10.08 -6.33
C THR A 62 8.04 9.10 -5.25
N LEU A 63 7.14 8.24 -4.75
CA LEU A 63 7.48 7.23 -3.74
C LEU A 63 8.52 6.22 -4.27
N ARG A 64 8.43 5.81 -5.53
CA ARG A 64 9.45 4.96 -6.17
C ARG A 64 10.81 5.65 -6.24
N GLN A 65 10.84 6.95 -6.56
CA GLN A 65 12.09 7.72 -6.58
C GLN A 65 12.71 7.84 -5.17
N VAL A 66 11.89 8.13 -4.16
CA VAL A 66 12.31 8.18 -2.75
C VAL A 66 12.83 6.82 -2.29
N LEU A 67 12.15 5.74 -2.63
CA LEU A 67 12.59 4.38 -2.32
C LEU A 67 13.95 4.09 -2.96
N ALA A 68 14.12 4.35 -4.25
CA ALA A 68 15.38 4.16 -4.95
C ALA A 68 16.52 4.99 -4.33
N ALA A 69 16.23 6.19 -3.84
CA ALA A 69 17.20 7.02 -3.10
C ALA A 69 17.59 6.38 -1.76
N LYS A 70 16.62 5.84 -1.02
CA LYS A 70 16.88 5.12 0.24
C LYS A 70 17.65 3.82 0.03
N GLU A 71 17.35 3.08 -1.03
CA GLU A 71 18.08 1.85 -1.40
C GLU A 71 19.56 2.16 -1.72
N ARG A 72 19.81 3.21 -2.50
CA ARG A 72 21.18 3.70 -2.77
C ARG A 72 21.90 4.09 -1.48
N HIS A 73 21.24 4.84 -0.60
CA HIS A 73 21.83 5.23 0.69
C HIS A 73 22.11 4.01 1.59
N CYS A 74 21.20 3.05 1.64
CA CYS A 74 21.38 1.78 2.35
C CYS A 74 22.60 1.00 1.82
N ALA A 75 22.73 0.89 0.50
CA ALA A 75 23.89 0.25 -0.14
C ALA A 75 25.21 0.95 0.21
N GLU A 76 25.22 2.29 0.23
CA GLU A 76 26.39 3.06 0.66
C GLU A 76 26.74 2.82 2.13
N LEU A 77 25.76 2.80 3.04
CA LEU A 77 25.99 2.50 4.45
C LEU A 77 26.55 1.08 4.64
N LYS A 78 26.00 0.07 3.95
CA LYS A 78 26.54 -1.31 3.97
C LYS A 78 27.99 -1.36 3.49
N ARG A 79 28.34 -0.59 2.46
CA ARG A 79 29.72 -0.48 1.97
C ARG A 79 30.64 0.16 3.02
N LYS A 80 30.22 1.26 3.65
CA LYS A 80 30.98 1.94 4.73
C LYS A 80 31.20 1.04 5.94
N LEU A 81 30.22 0.20 6.27
CA LEU A 81 30.31 -0.79 7.35
C LEU A 81 31.08 -2.06 6.96
N GLY A 82 31.58 -2.16 5.72
CA GLY A 82 32.32 -3.35 5.25
C GLY A 82 31.46 -4.59 5.00
N LEU A 83 30.14 -4.49 5.13
CA LEU A 83 29.21 -5.62 4.92
C LEU A 83 29.23 -6.07 3.44
N SER A 84 29.35 -5.13 2.50
CA SER A 84 29.44 -5.45 1.07
C SER A 84 30.78 -6.08 0.64
N ALA A 85 31.87 -5.80 1.35
CA ALA A 85 33.18 -6.38 1.05
C ALA A 85 33.31 -7.84 1.56
N LEU A 86 32.61 -8.16 2.64
CA LEU A 86 32.56 -9.49 3.24
C LEU A 86 31.89 -10.54 2.32
N GLU A 87 30.83 -10.16 1.59
CA GLU A 87 30.21 -11.03 0.58
C GLU A 87 31.18 -11.38 -0.56
N GLY A 88 31.89 -10.38 -1.11
CA GLY A 88 32.86 -10.58 -2.19
C GLY A 88 34.08 -11.39 -1.75
N LEU A 89 34.57 -11.15 -0.53
CA LEU A 89 35.66 -11.91 0.07
C LEU A 89 35.27 -13.37 0.29
N LYS A 90 34.06 -13.65 0.82
CA LYS A 90 33.55 -15.01 1.01
C LYS A 90 33.44 -15.77 -0.31
N GLN A 91 32.96 -15.12 -1.37
CA GLN A 91 32.87 -15.74 -2.69
C GLN A 91 34.25 -16.04 -3.29
N ASN A 92 35.23 -15.13 -3.15
CA ASN A 92 36.59 -15.37 -3.62
C ASN A 92 37.28 -16.50 -2.85
N LEU A 93 37.17 -16.53 -1.52
CA LEU A 93 37.70 -17.64 -0.72
C LEU A 93 37.08 -18.98 -1.09
N SER A 94 35.76 -19.02 -1.32
CA SER A 94 35.06 -20.25 -1.72
C SER A 94 35.53 -20.77 -3.07
N ARG A 95 35.73 -19.87 -4.06
CA ARG A 95 36.27 -20.24 -5.37
C ARG A 95 37.72 -20.70 -5.29
N SER A 96 38.60 -19.95 -4.62
CA SER A 96 40.01 -20.33 -4.49
C SER A 96 40.19 -21.66 -3.73
N TRP A 97 39.36 -21.95 -2.73
CA TRP A 97 39.36 -23.25 -2.06
C TRP A 97 38.94 -24.37 -3.00
N HIS A 98 37.86 -24.18 -3.76
CA HIS A 98 37.39 -25.15 -4.74
C HIS A 98 38.44 -25.39 -5.85
N ASP A 99 39.09 -24.34 -6.35
CA ASP A 99 40.16 -24.47 -7.35
C ASP A 99 41.34 -25.30 -6.85
N VAL A 100 41.68 -25.19 -5.55
CA VAL A 100 42.73 -26.02 -4.94
C VAL A 100 42.29 -27.48 -4.78
N GLN A 101 41.01 -27.73 -4.46
CA GLN A 101 40.47 -29.10 -4.40
C GLN A 101 40.42 -29.76 -5.78
N VAL A 102 40.04 -29.02 -6.83
CA VAL A 102 39.96 -29.54 -8.19
C VAL A 102 41.34 -29.68 -8.83
N SER A 103 42.31 -28.82 -8.48
CA SER A 103 43.68 -28.89 -9.02
C SER A 103 44.54 -30.03 -8.46
N ASN A 104 44.05 -30.78 -7.47
CA ASN A 104 44.76 -31.92 -6.87
C ASN A 104 44.11 -33.28 -7.19
N ALA A 105 43.22 -33.31 -8.20
CA ALA A 105 42.57 -34.50 -8.75
C ALA A 105 43.14 -34.87 -10.12
#